data_AF-A0A932N098-F1
#
_entry.id   AF-A0A932N098-F1
#
_cell.length_a   1.000
_cell.length_b   1.000
_cell.length_c   1.000
_cell.angle_alpha   90.00
_cell.angle_beta   90.00
_cell.angle_gamma   90.00
#
_symmetry.space_group_name_H-M   'P 1'
#
loop_
_entity.id
_entity.type
_entity.pdbx_description
1 polymer ?
#
loop_
_entity_poly.entity_id
_entity_poly.type
_entity_poly.pdbx_seq_one_letter_code
_entity_poly.pdbx_strand_id
1 'polypeptide(L)'
;MVGCLAAFLPAVAVNAPAAYADDMVTYEVFSADVPIANIEYQDITGRIALNDVQLPWRADIRVRSVRGAPPDGSQVRADWRPGARPFRWVTVRVISEGKVICESTLDIGNATCYGITPRVPQ
;
A
#
# COMPACT_ATOMS: atom_id res chain seq x y z
N MET A 1 -52.38 44.46 -12.44
CA MET A 1 -51.62 43.47 -13.24
C MET A 1 -50.26 43.33 -12.59
N VAL A 2 -50.07 42.33 -11.72
CA VAL A 2 -48.83 42.12 -10.93
C VAL A 2 -48.16 40.86 -11.47
N GLY A 3 -47.04 41.03 -12.18
CA GLY A 3 -46.25 39.93 -12.73
C GLY A 3 -45.10 39.57 -11.80
N CYS A 4 -45.15 38.37 -11.23
CA CYS A 4 -44.11 37.82 -10.36
C CYS A 4 -42.99 37.24 -11.24
N LEU A 5 -41.82 37.91 -11.28
CA LEU A 5 -40.62 37.39 -11.93
C LEU A 5 -39.97 36.35 -11.01
N ALA A 6 -40.05 35.07 -11.39
CA ALA A 6 -39.31 34.00 -10.73
C ALA A 6 -37.86 33.99 -11.24
N ALA A 7 -36.91 34.30 -10.35
CA ALA A 7 -35.48 34.19 -10.64
C ALA A 7 -35.01 32.74 -10.48
N PHE A 8 -34.54 32.12 -11.56
CA PHE A 8 -33.84 30.83 -11.52
C PHE A 8 -32.38 31.07 -11.15
N LEU A 9 -31.95 30.56 -9.99
CA LEU A 9 -30.54 30.52 -9.59
C LEU A 9 -29.87 29.25 -10.15
N PRO A 10 -28.72 29.34 -10.84
CA PRO A 10 -27.99 28.16 -11.30
C PRO A 10 -27.33 27.46 -10.11
N ALA A 11 -27.56 26.16 -9.97
CA ALA A 11 -26.90 25.33 -8.97
C ALA A 11 -25.42 25.15 -9.35
N VAL A 12 -24.52 25.77 -8.59
CA VAL A 12 -23.08 25.53 -8.71
C VAL A 12 -22.77 24.19 -8.04
N ALA A 13 -22.47 23.17 -8.83
CA ALA A 13 -22.01 21.87 -8.32
C ALA A 13 -20.61 22.05 -7.71
N VAL A 14 -20.56 22.23 -6.39
CA VAL A 14 -19.31 22.22 -5.63
C VAL A 14 -18.84 20.78 -5.55
N ASN A 15 -17.81 20.42 -6.33
CA ASN A 15 -17.08 19.17 -6.13
C ASN A 15 -16.33 19.28 -4.80
N ALA A 16 -16.92 18.74 -3.73
CA ALA A 16 -16.24 18.60 -2.46
C ALA A 16 -14.96 17.77 -2.66
N PRO A 17 -13.82 18.14 -2.04
CA PRO A 17 -12.64 17.31 -2.07
C PRO A 17 -12.98 15.93 -1.49
N ALA A 18 -12.49 14.86 -2.13
CA ALA A 18 -12.64 13.53 -1.58
C ALA A 18 -12.02 13.50 -0.18
N ALA A 19 -12.84 13.22 0.84
CA ALA A 19 -12.36 13.00 2.19
C ALA A 19 -11.68 11.63 2.24
N TYR A 20 -10.35 11.61 2.25
CA TYR A 20 -9.59 10.41 2.54
C TYR A 20 -9.60 10.18 4.05
N ALA A 21 -10.09 9.02 4.48
CA ALA A 21 -9.72 8.51 5.79
C ALA A 21 -8.32 7.92 5.61
N ASP A 22 -7.29 8.68 6.01
CA ASP A 22 -5.93 8.14 6.00
C ASP A 22 -5.87 6.99 7.01
N ASP A 23 -5.90 5.78 6.47
CA ASP A 23 -5.89 4.54 7.25
C ASP A 23 -4.45 4.13 7.55
N MET A 24 -4.27 3.43 8.67
CA MET A 24 -2.97 2.88 9.06
C MET A 24 -2.85 1.43 8.61
N VAL A 25 -1.72 1.10 8.00
CA VAL A 25 -1.31 -0.28 7.69
C VAL A 25 0.06 -0.55 8.30
N THR A 26 0.31 -1.79 8.66
CA THR A 26 1.68 -2.25 8.93
C THR A 26 2.20 -2.97 7.70
N TYR A 27 3.36 -2.54 7.20
CA TYR A 27 4.15 -3.33 6.26
C TYR A 27 5.19 -4.15 7.01
N GLU A 28 5.35 -5.40 6.63
CA GLU A 28 6.44 -6.26 7.10
C GLU A 28 7.17 -6.88 5.93
N VAL A 29 8.50 -6.98 6.06
CA VAL A 29 9.37 -7.72 5.16
C VAL A 29 10.33 -8.54 6.01
N PHE A 30 10.34 -9.85 5.83
CA PHE A 30 11.20 -10.73 6.63
C PHE A 30 11.69 -11.94 5.83
N SER A 31 12.80 -12.50 6.30
CA SER A 31 13.43 -13.70 5.76
C SER A 31 14.31 -14.32 6.83
N ALA A 32 14.50 -15.64 6.78
CA ALA A 32 15.47 -16.34 7.62
C ALA A 32 16.88 -16.31 7.00
N ASP A 33 17.00 -16.25 5.66
CA ASP A 33 18.24 -16.47 4.92
C ASP A 33 18.74 -15.24 4.15
N VAL A 34 17.86 -14.26 3.91
CA VAL A 34 18.16 -13.03 3.19
C VAL A 34 18.29 -11.90 4.21
N PRO A 35 19.51 -11.40 4.50
CA PRO A 35 19.70 -10.40 5.55
C PRO A 35 19.39 -8.98 5.08
N ILE A 36 19.42 -8.72 3.77
CA ILE A 36 19.29 -7.38 3.18
C ILE A 36 18.38 -7.42 1.95
N ALA A 37 17.49 -6.44 1.83
CA ALA A 37 16.67 -6.20 0.64
C ALA A 37 16.45 -4.70 0.39
N ASN A 38 16.21 -4.33 -0.86
CA ASN A 38 15.63 -3.03 -1.18
C ASN A 38 14.12 -3.09 -0.98
N ILE A 39 13.54 -2.07 -0.35
CA ILE A 39 12.12 -2.02 -0.02
C ILE A 39 11.49 -0.81 -0.71
N GLU A 40 10.37 -1.03 -1.38
CA GLU A 40 9.50 0.05 -1.85
C GLU A 40 8.13 -0.10 -1.20
N TYR A 41 7.55 1.02 -0.77
CA TYR A 41 6.19 1.02 -0.22
C TYR A 41 5.44 2.29 -0.58
N GLN A 42 4.12 2.25 -0.47
CA GLN A 42 3.24 3.40 -0.68
C GLN A 42 2.87 4.03 0.67
N ASP A 43 2.98 5.36 0.75
CA ASP A 43 2.42 6.18 1.82
C ASP A 43 1.52 7.32 1.27
N ILE A 44 1.06 8.22 2.14
CA ILE A 44 0.23 9.37 1.77
C ILE A 44 0.92 10.37 0.82
N THR A 45 2.26 10.39 0.80
CA THR A 45 3.09 11.30 -0.02
C THR A 45 3.45 10.69 -1.37
N GLY A 46 3.43 9.36 -1.48
CA GLY A 46 3.75 8.67 -2.71
C GLY A 46 4.46 7.33 -2.47
N ARG A 47 5.22 6.91 -3.49
CA ARG A 47 6.09 5.74 -3.37
C ARG A 47 7.40 6.13 -2.70
N ILE A 48 7.74 5.42 -1.64
CA ILE A 48 9.00 5.55 -0.92
C ILE A 48 9.91 4.38 -1.28
N ALA A 49 11.20 4.65 -1.47
CA ALA A 49 12.23 3.65 -1.74
C ALA A 49 13.30 3.69 -0.65
N LEU A 50 13.60 2.52 -0.09
CA LEU A 50 14.66 2.29 0.88
C LEU A 50 15.64 1.28 0.29
N ASN A 51 16.93 1.59 0.30
CA ASN A 51 17.97 0.73 -0.22
C ASN A 51 18.72 0.03 0.92
N ASP A 52 19.19 -1.20 0.65
CA ASP A 52 20.03 -1.98 1.55
C ASP A 52 19.47 -2.12 2.99
N VAL A 53 18.17 -2.37 3.09
CA VAL A 53 17.46 -2.49 4.38
C VAL A 53 17.74 -3.84 5.01
N GLN A 54 18.17 -3.84 6.28
CA GLN A 54 18.32 -5.06 7.07
C GLN A 54 16.96 -5.71 7.39
N LEU A 55 16.86 -7.02 7.23
CA LEU A 55 15.68 -7.80 7.56
C LEU A 55 15.82 -8.46 8.95
N PRO A 56 14.73 -8.56 9.74
CA PRO A 56 13.37 -8.16 9.41
C PRO A 56 13.14 -6.65 9.49
N TRP A 57 12.30 -6.13 8.59
CA TRP A 57 11.85 -4.74 8.57
C TRP A 57 10.35 -4.66 8.79
N ARG A 58 9.92 -3.67 9.60
CA ARG A 58 8.52 -3.40 9.90
C ARG A 58 8.28 -1.90 10.01
N ALA A 59 7.18 -1.40 9.45
CA ALA A 59 6.78 -0.01 9.59
C ALA A 59 5.26 0.15 9.61
N ASP A 60 4.76 1.04 10.48
CA ASP A 60 3.37 1.48 10.50
C ASP A 60 3.24 2.76 9.68
N ILE A 61 2.47 2.68 8.59
CA ILE A 61 2.42 3.70 7.53
C ILE A 61 0.97 4.13 7.32
N ARG A 62 0.77 5.44 7.12
CA ARG A 62 -0.52 5.97 6.66
C ARG A 62 -0.64 5.84 5.15
N VAL A 63 -1.80 5.42 4.67
CA VAL A 63 -2.12 5.29 3.26
C VAL A 63 -3.47 5.95 2.97
N ARG A 64 -3.66 6.44 1.73
CA ARG A 64 -4.92 7.07 1.32
C ARG A 64 -6.08 6.09 1.25
N SER A 65 -5.79 4.84 0.88
CA SER A 65 -6.79 3.78 0.81
C SER A 65 -6.13 2.43 1.03
N VAL A 66 -6.53 1.69 2.08
CA VAL A 66 -5.97 0.35 2.35
C VAL A 66 -6.18 -0.60 1.16
N ARG A 67 -7.39 -0.61 0.59
CA ARG A 67 -7.78 -1.52 -0.50
C ARG A 67 -7.94 -0.83 -1.86
N GLY A 68 -7.45 0.40 -1.99
CA GLY A 68 -7.44 1.13 -3.25
C GLY A 68 -6.47 0.53 -4.27
N ALA A 69 -6.65 0.88 -5.54
CA ALA A 69 -5.67 0.55 -6.57
C ALA A 69 -4.44 1.45 -6.43
N PRO A 70 -3.24 1.02 -6.87
CA PRO A 70 -2.11 1.91 -7.03
C PRO A 70 -2.48 3.13 -7.92
N PRO A 71 -1.95 4.34 -7.63
CA PRO A 71 -0.94 4.61 -6.62
C PRO A 71 -1.48 4.86 -5.20
N ASP A 72 -2.79 4.94 -4.99
CA ASP A 72 -3.35 5.36 -3.68
C ASP A 72 -3.52 4.21 -2.69
N GLY A 73 -3.45 2.97 -3.21
CA GLY A 73 -3.55 1.71 -2.48
C GLY A 73 -2.35 1.36 -1.61
N SER A 74 -2.58 0.62 -0.52
CA SER A 74 -1.47 0.02 0.22
C SER A 74 -0.68 -0.97 -0.64
N GLN A 75 0.64 -0.80 -0.64
CA GLN A 75 1.57 -1.60 -1.45
C GLN A 75 2.92 -1.69 -0.75
N VAL A 76 3.50 -2.88 -0.73
CA VAL A 76 4.89 -3.10 -0.33
C VAL A 76 5.57 -4.09 -1.29
N ARG A 77 6.84 -3.82 -1.59
CA ARG A 77 7.70 -4.62 -2.46
C ARG A 77 9.06 -4.78 -1.81
N ALA A 78 9.59 -5.99 -1.89
CA ALA A 78 10.98 -6.31 -1.54
C ALA A 78 11.73 -6.80 -2.79
N ASP A 79 12.96 -6.35 -2.95
CA ASP A 79 13.87 -6.73 -4.03
C ASP A 79 15.21 -7.15 -3.45
N TRP A 80 15.60 -8.40 -3.71
CA TRP A 80 16.86 -8.97 -3.26
C TRP A 80 17.55 -9.73 -4.39
N ARG A 81 17.30 -9.35 -5.65
CA ARG A 81 17.88 -10.03 -6.82
C ARG A 81 19.39 -10.30 -6.72
N PRO A 82 20.23 -9.40 -6.17
CA PRO A 82 21.66 -9.71 -5.97
C PRO A 82 21.91 -10.95 -5.09
N GLY A 83 21.07 -11.19 -4.09
CA GLY A 83 21.14 -12.33 -3.15
C GLY A 83 20.18 -13.48 -3.46
N ALA A 84 19.40 -13.40 -4.55
CA ALA A 84 18.39 -14.40 -4.88
C ALA A 84 19.01 -15.76 -5.20
N ARG A 85 18.53 -16.81 -4.55
CA ARG A 85 18.95 -18.20 -4.72
C ARG A 85 17.75 -19.11 -4.42
N PRO A 86 17.68 -20.33 -4.99
CA PRO A 86 16.66 -21.30 -4.61
C PRO A 86 16.61 -21.47 -3.09
N PHE A 87 15.39 -21.57 -2.55
CA PHE A 87 15.12 -21.73 -1.11
C PHE A 87 15.44 -20.52 -0.22
N ARG A 88 15.85 -19.37 -0.80
CA ARG A 88 16.01 -18.12 -0.05
C ARG A 88 14.76 -17.27 -0.18
N TRP A 89 13.78 -17.59 0.65
CA TRP A 89 12.46 -16.97 0.64
C TRP A 89 12.47 -15.62 1.33
N VAL A 90 11.79 -14.64 0.74
CA VAL A 90 11.42 -13.39 1.39
C VAL A 90 9.91 -13.31 1.40
N THR A 91 9.36 -13.00 2.57
CA THR A 91 7.93 -12.77 2.78
C THR A 91 7.67 -11.28 2.93
N VAL A 92 6.68 -10.78 2.21
CA VAL A 92 6.14 -9.42 2.36
C VAL A 92 4.70 -9.50 2.83
N ARG A 93 4.31 -8.62 3.77
CA ARG A 93 2.94 -8.55 4.30
C ARG A 93 2.40 -7.12 4.33
N VAL A 94 1.10 -7.02 4.11
CA VAL A 94 0.29 -5.86 4.47
C VAL A 94 -0.70 -6.29 5.55
N ILE A 95 -0.65 -5.62 6.69
CA ILE A 95 -1.54 -5.85 7.82
C ILE A 95 -2.40 -4.60 8.01
N SER A 96 -3.71 -4.80 8.18
CA SER A 96 -4.66 -3.74 8.48
C SER A 96 -5.58 -4.22 9.59
N GLU A 97 -5.81 -3.38 10.60
CA GLU A 97 -6.65 -3.72 11.77
C GLU A 97 -6.22 -5.04 12.45
N GLY A 98 -4.90 -5.29 12.53
CA GLY A 98 -4.34 -6.50 13.10
C GLY A 98 -4.51 -7.77 12.26
N LYS A 99 -5.05 -7.68 11.04
CA LYS A 99 -5.25 -8.80 10.12
C LYS A 99 -4.31 -8.70 8.93
N VAL A 100 -3.65 -9.80 8.58
CA VAL A 100 -2.92 -9.90 7.31
C VAL A 100 -3.95 -9.86 6.18
N ILE A 101 -3.92 -8.81 5.37
CA ILE A 101 -4.82 -8.66 4.21
C ILE A 101 -4.17 -9.12 2.91
N CYS A 102 -2.84 -9.15 2.88
CA CYS A 102 -2.06 -9.73 1.79
C CYS A 102 -0.67 -10.15 2.32
N GLU A 103 -0.18 -11.25 1.79
CA GLU A 103 1.10 -11.89 2.04
C GLU A 103 1.61 -12.48 0.72
N SER A 104 2.91 -12.35 0.48
CA SER A 104 3.56 -12.98 -0.67
C SER A 104 4.94 -13.46 -0.26
N THR A 105 5.21 -14.74 -0.50
CA THR A 105 6.47 -15.40 -0.16
C THR A 105 7.08 -15.98 -1.43
N LEU A 106 8.25 -15.49 -1.82
CA LEU A 106 8.93 -15.89 -3.07
C LEU A 106 10.44 -16.02 -2.84
N ASP A 107 11.13 -16.84 -3.64
CA ASP A 107 12.58 -17.03 -3.61
C ASP A 107 13.30 -16.51 -4.88
N ILE A 108 12.55 -15.93 -5.81
CA ILE A 108 13.04 -15.46 -7.13
C ILE A 108 13.67 -14.06 -7.13
N GLY A 109 13.90 -13.45 -5.96
CA GLY A 109 14.56 -12.15 -5.85
C GLY A 109 13.63 -10.94 -5.84
N ASN A 110 12.32 -11.13 -5.93
CA ASN A 110 11.34 -10.04 -5.83
C ASN A 110 10.01 -10.57 -5.30
N ALA A 111 9.44 -9.88 -4.32
CA ALA A 111 8.11 -10.15 -3.79
C ALA A 111 7.35 -8.84 -3.65
N THR A 112 6.08 -8.84 -4.05
CA THR A 112 5.20 -7.67 -3.96
C THR A 112 3.85 -8.09 -3.43
N CYS A 113 3.23 -7.21 -2.67
CA CYS A 113 1.91 -7.38 -2.11
C CYS A 113 1.13 -6.07 -2.23
N TYR A 114 -0.14 -6.18 -2.63
CA TYR A 114 -1.07 -5.07 -2.85
C TYR A 114 -2.31 -5.31 -2.00
N GLY A 115 -2.71 -4.35 -1.16
CA GLY A 115 -3.87 -4.52 -0.27
C GLY A 115 -5.21 -4.72 -1.00
N ILE A 116 -5.31 -4.27 -2.25
CA ILE A 116 -6.48 -4.51 -3.13
C ILE A 116 -6.60 -5.96 -3.61
N THR A 117 -5.51 -6.73 -3.59
CA THR A 117 -5.48 -8.12 -4.08
C THR A 117 -5.24 -9.05 -2.90
N PRO A 118 -6.29 -9.55 -2.22
CA PRO A 118 -6.13 -10.45 -1.10
C PRO A 118 -5.31 -11.67 -1.50
N ARG A 119 -4.19 -11.85 -0.82
CA ARG A 119 -3.33 -13.04 -0.90
C ARG A 119 -2.99 -13.44 0.52
N VAL A 120 -3.91 -14.12 1.18
CA VAL A 120 -3.64 -14.64 2.52
C VAL A 120 -3.14 -16.07 2.41
N PRO A 121 -2.16 -16.51 3.21
CA PRO A 121 -1.84 -17.94 3.30
C PRO A 121 -3.09 -18.67 3.82
N GLN A 122 -3.40 -19.83 3.24
CA GLN A 122 -4.43 -20.73 3.77
C GLN A 122 -3.98 -21.39 5.08
#